data_AF-A0A2E1Q3X0-F1
#
_entry.id   AF-A0A2E1Q3X0-F1
#
_cell.length_a   1.000
_cell.length_b   1.000
_cell.length_c   1.000
_cell.angle_alpha   90.00
_cell.angle_beta   90.00
_cell.angle_gamma   90.00
#
_symmetry.space_group_name_H-M   'P 1'
#
loop_
_entity.id
_entity.type
_entity.pdbx_description
1 polymer ?
#
loop_
_entity_poly.entity_id
_entity_poly.type
_entity_poly.pdbx_seq_one_letter_code
_entity_poly.pdbx_strand_id
1 'polypeptide(L)'
;MKHQILIVAALTFFAVSCAKKESSSGSSVTQAIPTDGTVYTPGQVGPGYDPGMLYGASAPLQITSISRMSEYTGRPMNSPQDIQMTMNVVRYGEAFGGTIRVSYTDNGQLREGFFTAGHSAEESKYNIWFQKDGKDVWHGFFEDYIGAIVVVIDGVTNLGDGGGNESYASGSIWFKNFGYTYAPRPPSWCWFVSLGPYDCRAWKSGREVNTTAAVNPDNGYKKLGIFSDLDLNKAFNGGL
;
A
#
# COMPACT_ATOMS: atom_id res chain seq x y z
N MET A 1 1.46 85.59 -1.39
CA MET A 1 1.48 85.37 0.08
C MET A 1 1.47 83.88 0.33
N LYS A 2 2.27 83.43 1.31
CA LYS A 2 2.37 82.06 1.82
C LYS A 2 0.99 81.52 2.25
N HIS A 3 0.77 80.20 2.20
CA HIS A 3 0.46 79.37 3.39
C HIS A 3 0.45 77.87 3.02
N GLN A 4 1.18 77.09 3.82
CA GLN A 4 1.19 75.63 3.91
C GLN A 4 0.03 75.15 4.79
N ILE A 5 -0.60 74.00 4.48
CA ILE A 5 -1.23 73.00 5.38
C ILE A 5 -1.26 71.69 4.56
N LEU A 6 -0.64 70.53 4.84
CA LEU A 6 -0.35 69.66 6.00
C LEU A 6 -1.33 68.45 6.12
N ILE A 7 -0.85 67.30 5.61
CA ILE A 7 -0.86 65.87 6.06
C ILE A 7 -2.17 65.17 6.50
N VAL A 8 -2.26 63.86 6.16
CA VAL A 8 -2.79 62.65 6.89
C VAL A 8 -3.57 61.76 5.90
N ALA A 9 -3.50 60.43 5.81
CA ALA A 9 -2.66 59.33 6.30
C ALA A 9 -3.14 58.06 5.55
N ALA A 10 -2.29 57.04 5.35
CA ALA A 10 -2.76 55.66 5.20
C ALA A 10 -1.62 54.62 5.28
N LEU A 11 -1.78 53.72 6.25
CA LEU A 11 -1.53 52.27 6.22
C LEU A 11 -0.20 51.71 5.66
N THR A 12 0.53 50.95 6.48
CA THR A 12 0.23 49.51 6.70
C THR A 12 1.12 48.96 7.83
N PHE A 13 0.51 48.41 8.87
CA PHE A 13 1.18 47.58 9.88
C PHE A 13 1.26 46.14 9.35
N PHE A 14 2.46 45.60 9.21
CA PHE A 14 2.67 44.15 9.05
C PHE A 14 2.56 43.49 10.42
N ALA A 15 1.43 42.82 10.68
CA ALA A 15 1.28 41.93 11.82
C ALA A 15 1.82 40.55 11.44
N VAL A 16 2.95 40.16 12.04
CA VAL A 16 3.46 38.79 12.01
C VAL A 16 2.63 37.98 13.01
N SER A 17 1.70 37.16 12.51
CA SER A 17 0.98 36.18 13.32
C SER A 17 1.80 34.89 13.38
N CYS A 18 2.53 34.70 14.48
CA CYS A 18 2.99 33.38 14.89
C CYS A 18 1.78 32.57 15.36
N ALA A 19 1.24 31.71 14.50
CA ALA A 19 0.23 30.73 14.88
C ALA A 19 0.86 29.71 15.85
N LYS A 20 0.60 29.89 17.15
CA LYS A 20 0.86 28.90 18.19
C LYS A 20 -0.14 27.75 18.00
N LYS A 21 0.34 26.56 17.61
CA LYS A 21 -0.48 25.34 17.54
C LYS A 21 -1.07 25.06 18.92
N GLU A 22 -2.40 25.16 19.05
CA GLU A 22 -3.13 24.59 20.17
C GLU A 22 -3.10 23.06 20.05
N SER A 23 -2.50 22.41 21.04
CA SER A 23 -2.66 21.00 21.29
C SER A 23 -4.06 20.76 21.82
N SER A 24 -4.98 20.38 20.94
CA SER A 24 -6.29 19.87 21.36
C SER A 24 -6.08 18.53 22.05
N SER A 25 -6.39 18.47 23.35
CA SER A 25 -6.45 17.24 24.12
C SER A 25 -7.56 16.35 23.55
N GLY A 26 -7.17 15.37 22.74
CA GLY A 26 -8.06 14.33 22.26
C GLY A 26 -8.60 13.51 23.42
N SER A 27 -9.92 13.55 23.59
CA SER A 27 -10.63 12.58 24.41
C SER A 27 -10.31 11.18 23.90
N SER A 28 -9.81 10.32 24.79
CA SER A 28 -9.62 8.90 24.53
C SER A 28 -10.98 8.24 24.32
N VAL A 29 -11.42 8.21 23.05
CA VAL A 29 -12.52 7.38 22.58
C VAL A 29 -12.03 5.95 22.68
N THR A 30 -12.56 5.22 23.65
CA THR A 30 -12.48 3.75 23.68
C THR A 30 -13.25 3.25 22.47
N GLN A 31 -12.55 3.05 21.34
CA GLN A 31 -13.14 2.42 20.17
C GLN A 31 -13.45 0.97 20.50
N ALA A 32 -14.71 0.59 20.34
CA ALA A 32 -15.14 -0.79 20.47
C ALA A 32 -14.40 -1.66 19.44
N ILE A 33 -13.88 -2.80 19.89
CA ILE A 33 -13.26 -3.82 19.03
C ILE A 33 -14.35 -4.27 18.03
N PRO A 34 -14.15 -4.14 16.71
CA PRO A 34 -15.15 -4.57 15.74
C PRO A 34 -15.30 -6.08 15.80
N THR A 35 -16.54 -6.53 16.01
CA THR A 35 -16.95 -7.92 15.79
C THR A 35 -17.01 -8.22 14.29
N ASP A 36 -16.73 -9.47 13.96
CA ASP A 36 -16.50 -10.00 12.61
C ASP A 36 -17.61 -9.57 11.61
N GLY A 37 -17.22 -8.87 10.54
CA GLY A 37 -18.11 -8.47 9.43
C GLY A 37 -18.13 -6.99 9.04
N THR A 38 -17.64 -6.07 9.88
CA THR A 38 -17.52 -4.64 9.52
C THR A 38 -16.11 -4.29 9.07
N VAL A 39 -15.97 -3.58 7.95
CA VAL A 39 -14.68 -3.00 7.49
C VAL A 39 -14.13 -2.13 8.62
N TYR A 40 -12.91 -2.43 9.07
CA TYR A 40 -12.23 -1.61 10.07
C TYR A 40 -11.68 -0.36 9.39
N THR A 41 -12.26 0.79 9.71
CA THR A 41 -11.69 2.09 9.38
C THR A 41 -10.78 2.51 10.55
N PRO A 42 -9.45 2.62 10.35
CA PRO A 42 -8.55 3.07 11.41
C PRO A 42 -9.02 4.40 12.01
N GLY A 43 -8.95 4.52 13.33
CA GLY A 43 -9.51 5.64 14.09
C GLY A 43 -8.95 7.02 13.73
N GLN A 44 -7.80 7.09 13.07
CA GLN A 44 -7.33 8.23 12.29
C GLN A 44 -6.45 7.71 11.15
N VAL A 45 -6.63 8.25 9.94
CA VAL A 45 -5.63 8.13 8.87
C VAL A 45 -4.61 9.23 9.13
N GLY A 46 -3.54 8.94 9.88
CA GLY A 46 -2.39 9.83 9.95
C GLY A 46 -1.63 9.85 8.62
N PRO A 47 -0.69 10.80 8.42
CA PRO A 47 0.12 10.87 7.21
C PRO A 47 1.02 9.62 7.02
N GLY A 48 1.05 8.74 8.03
CA GLY A 48 1.93 7.59 8.16
C GLY A 48 3.39 7.99 8.19
N TYR A 49 4.23 6.99 8.46
CA TYR A 49 5.67 7.16 8.51
C TYR A 49 6.27 6.64 7.20
N ASP A 50 6.96 7.52 6.49
CA ASP A 50 7.81 7.15 5.36
C ASP A 50 9.29 7.24 5.78
N PRO A 51 9.95 6.10 6.07
CA PRO A 51 11.38 6.05 6.42
C PRO A 51 12.33 6.48 5.29
N GLY A 52 11.83 6.90 4.13
CA GLY A 52 12.67 7.36 3.03
C GLY A 52 13.07 6.25 2.07
N MET A 53 12.09 5.53 1.51
CA MET A 53 12.36 5.00 0.17
C MET A 53 12.52 6.22 -0.75
N LEU A 54 13.70 6.38 -1.35
CA LEU A 54 13.99 7.51 -2.26
C LEU A 54 12.96 7.61 -3.41
N TYR A 55 12.24 6.53 -3.68
CA TYR A 55 11.29 6.36 -4.77
C TYR A 55 10.10 5.48 -4.33
N GLY A 56 8.97 5.62 -5.01
CA GLY A 56 7.73 4.92 -4.72
C GLY A 56 6.58 5.83 -4.29
N ALA A 57 5.40 5.23 -4.11
CA ALA A 57 4.20 5.90 -3.63
C ALA A 57 3.62 5.17 -2.42
N SER A 58 3.04 5.93 -1.50
CA SER A 58 2.32 5.40 -0.34
C SER A 58 0.83 5.68 -0.45
N ALA A 59 0.02 4.72 0.00
CA ALA A 59 -1.43 4.81 0.06
C ALA A 59 -1.95 4.31 1.42
N PRO A 60 -2.98 4.94 2.00
CA PRO A 60 -3.66 4.40 3.17
C PRO A 60 -4.22 2.99 2.90
N LEU A 61 -4.07 2.08 3.86
CA LEU A 61 -4.60 0.73 3.76
C LEU A 61 -5.70 0.52 4.81
N GLN A 62 -6.93 0.34 4.34
CA GLN A 62 -8.07 0.00 5.19
C GLN A 62 -8.13 -1.52 5.35
N ILE A 63 -7.72 -2.01 6.53
CA ILE A 63 -7.73 -3.44 6.81
C ILE A 63 -9.15 -3.99 6.94
N THR A 64 -9.34 -5.25 6.55
CA THR A 64 -10.65 -5.90 6.67
C THR A 64 -11.06 -6.07 8.12
N SER A 65 -10.13 -6.49 9.00
CA SER A 65 -10.36 -6.57 10.44
C SER A 65 -9.04 -6.68 11.23
N ILE A 66 -9.09 -6.41 12.54
CA ILE A 66 -7.94 -6.60 13.45
C ILE A 66 -7.51 -8.07 13.49
N SER A 67 -8.47 -9.01 13.46
CA SER A 67 -8.18 -10.45 13.35
C SER A 67 -7.39 -10.75 12.08
N ARG A 68 -7.79 -10.17 10.95
CA ARG A 68 -7.10 -10.36 9.67
C ARG A 68 -5.67 -9.83 9.70
N MET A 69 -5.45 -8.68 10.32
CA MET A 69 -4.12 -8.12 10.55
C MET A 69 -3.28 -9.00 11.49
N SER A 70 -3.92 -9.60 12.51
CA SER A 70 -3.25 -10.54 13.43
C SER A 70 -2.80 -11.81 12.71
N GLU A 71 -3.66 -12.34 11.83
CA GLU A 71 -3.31 -13.46 10.96
C GLU A 71 -2.14 -13.11 10.06
N TYR A 72 -2.19 -11.97 9.36
CA TYR A 72 -1.12 -11.49 8.48
C TYR A 72 0.22 -11.36 9.20
N THR A 73 0.22 -10.72 10.37
CA THR A 73 1.45 -10.46 11.14
C THR A 73 1.95 -11.68 11.93
N GLY A 74 1.13 -12.74 12.05
CA GLY A 74 1.43 -13.88 12.90
C GLY A 74 1.45 -13.56 14.39
N ARG A 75 0.85 -12.44 14.83
CA ARG A 75 0.81 -12.01 16.23
C ARG A 75 -0.50 -11.31 16.58
N PRO A 76 -0.90 -11.30 17.87
CA PRO A 76 -2.07 -10.54 18.30
C PRO A 76 -1.88 -9.04 18.04
N MET A 77 -2.84 -8.43 17.36
CA MET A 77 -2.93 -6.99 17.15
C MET A 77 -3.83 -6.37 18.20
N ASN A 78 -3.40 -5.26 18.81
CA ASN A 78 -4.14 -4.62 19.89
C ASN A 78 -4.92 -3.41 19.38
N SER A 79 -4.21 -2.48 18.73
CA SER A 79 -4.81 -1.27 18.19
C SER A 79 -3.93 -0.74 17.05
N PRO A 80 -3.91 -1.41 15.89
CA PRO A 80 -3.16 -0.92 14.74
C PRO A 80 -3.70 0.42 14.25
N GLN A 81 -2.82 1.37 14.02
CA GLN A 81 -3.10 2.71 13.50
C GLN A 81 -2.14 3.04 12.35
N ASP A 82 -2.46 4.09 11.59
CA ASP A 82 -1.63 4.62 10.50
C ASP A 82 -1.17 3.54 9.50
N ILE A 83 -2.09 2.63 9.17
CA ILE A 83 -1.78 1.50 8.31
C ILE A 83 -1.64 2.00 6.88
N GLN A 84 -0.47 1.77 6.29
CA GLN A 84 -0.15 2.20 4.94
C GLN A 84 0.50 1.08 4.15
N MET A 85 0.32 1.14 2.83
CA MET A 85 1.15 0.41 1.89
C MET A 85 2.03 1.39 1.13
N THR A 86 3.29 1.03 0.90
CA THR A 86 4.20 1.73 0.00
C THR A 86 4.59 0.78 -1.13
N MET A 87 4.50 1.24 -2.37
CA MET A 87 4.88 0.48 -3.56
C MET A 87 5.98 1.22 -4.31
N ASN A 88 7.01 0.47 -4.69
CA ASN A 88 8.10 0.94 -5.52
C ASN A 88 8.52 -0.20 -6.45
N VAL A 89 8.06 -0.15 -7.69
CA VAL A 89 8.34 -1.17 -8.70
C VAL A 89 8.95 -0.56 -9.96
N VAL A 90 9.80 -1.33 -10.61
CA VAL A 90 10.49 -0.96 -11.85
C VAL A 90 10.19 -2.00 -12.92
N ARG A 91 10.18 -1.55 -14.17
CA ARG A 91 9.87 -2.40 -15.31
C ARG A 91 11.06 -3.31 -15.67
N TYR A 92 10.78 -4.59 -15.86
CA TYR A 92 11.69 -5.60 -16.40
C TYR A 92 11.01 -6.32 -17.57
N GLY A 93 11.21 -5.82 -18.79
CA GLY A 93 10.45 -6.31 -19.96
C GLY A 93 9.00 -5.85 -19.90
N GLU A 94 8.04 -6.79 -19.97
CA GLU A 94 6.60 -6.50 -19.85
C GLU A 94 6.10 -6.52 -18.39
N ALA A 95 6.95 -6.92 -17.45
CA ALA A 95 6.58 -7.12 -16.06
C ALA A 95 7.28 -6.17 -15.10
N PHE A 96 6.90 -6.21 -13.81
CA PHE A 96 7.37 -5.27 -12.79
C PHE A 96 7.92 -5.98 -11.55
N GLY A 97 9.16 -5.67 -11.20
CA GLY A 97 9.83 -6.14 -9.98
C GLY A 97 10.08 -5.00 -9.01
N GLY A 98 10.40 -5.29 -7.75
CA GLY A 98 10.66 -4.24 -6.75
C GLY A 98 10.15 -4.60 -5.37
N THR A 99 9.66 -3.60 -4.64
CA THR A 99 9.34 -3.74 -3.22
C THR A 99 7.97 -3.19 -2.87
N ILE A 100 7.26 -3.92 -2.00
CA ILE A 100 6.07 -3.45 -1.30
C ILE A 100 6.37 -3.43 0.19
N ARG A 101 5.96 -2.36 0.86
CA ARG A 101 6.04 -2.24 2.32
C ARG A 101 4.64 -2.06 2.88
N VAL A 102 4.32 -2.76 3.96
CA VAL A 102 3.12 -2.49 4.77
C VAL A 102 3.57 -2.00 6.13
N SER A 103 3.31 -0.73 6.44
CA SER A 103 3.66 -0.09 7.71
C SER A 103 2.43 0.18 8.55
N TYR A 104 2.59 0.15 9.87
CA TYR A 104 1.54 0.46 10.83
C TYR A 104 2.14 0.72 12.22
N THR A 105 1.40 1.43 13.07
CA THR A 105 1.75 1.63 14.48
C THR A 105 0.88 0.72 15.34
N ASP A 106 1.47 -0.11 16.20
CA ASP A 106 0.74 -0.91 17.19
C ASP A 106 1.37 -0.69 18.57
N ASN A 107 0.55 -0.33 19.57
CA ASN A 107 1.00 0.05 20.91
C ASN A 107 2.10 1.13 20.91
N GLY A 108 1.98 2.14 20.03
CA GLY A 108 2.95 3.22 19.90
C GLY A 108 4.28 2.83 19.24
N GLN A 109 4.41 1.59 18.76
CA GLN A 109 5.60 1.12 18.04
C GLN A 109 5.31 1.03 16.55
N LEU A 110 6.14 1.69 15.75
CA LEU A 110 6.15 1.51 14.29
C LEU A 110 6.61 0.09 13.95
N ARG A 111 5.91 -0.51 12.99
CA ARG A 111 6.12 -1.88 12.51
C ARG A 111 5.99 -1.91 11.00
N GLU A 112 6.81 -2.73 10.36
CA GLU A 112 6.89 -2.79 8.91
C GLU A 112 7.06 -4.24 8.45
N GLY A 113 6.36 -4.61 7.38
CA GLY A 113 6.65 -5.80 6.57
C GLY A 113 7.20 -5.37 5.23
N PHE A 114 8.29 -5.99 4.78
CA PHE A 114 8.97 -5.67 3.52
C PHE A 114 8.92 -6.90 2.61
N PHE A 115 8.26 -6.75 1.47
CA PHE A 115 8.07 -7.82 0.48
C PHE A 115 8.77 -7.44 -0.81
N THR A 116 9.42 -8.42 -1.44
CA THR A 116 10.18 -8.20 -2.67
C THR A 116 9.69 -9.09 -3.80
N ALA A 117 9.84 -8.56 -5.00
CA ALA A 117 9.70 -9.27 -6.27
C ALA A 117 10.97 -9.03 -7.08
N GLY A 118 11.45 -10.06 -7.77
CA GLY A 118 12.81 -10.13 -8.30
C GLY A 118 13.26 -9.02 -9.25
N HIS A 119 14.49 -9.14 -9.72
CA HIS A 119 15.24 -8.08 -10.41
C HIS A 119 15.49 -8.39 -11.89
N SER A 120 14.64 -9.22 -12.48
CA SER A 120 14.74 -9.65 -13.87
C SER A 120 13.36 -9.93 -14.47
N ALA A 121 13.29 -10.01 -15.79
CA ALA A 121 12.05 -10.28 -16.52
C ALA A 121 11.45 -11.64 -16.13
N GLU A 122 12.29 -12.67 -15.94
CA GLU A 122 11.80 -14.00 -15.55
C GLU A 122 11.23 -13.98 -14.13
N GLU A 123 11.95 -13.40 -13.16
CA GLU A 123 11.50 -13.39 -11.77
C GLU A 123 10.22 -12.58 -11.56
N SER A 124 10.04 -11.52 -12.34
CA SER A 124 8.89 -10.62 -12.25
C SER A 124 7.74 -10.99 -13.20
N LYS A 125 7.87 -12.04 -14.03
CA LYS A 125 6.96 -12.29 -15.18
C LYS A 125 5.46 -12.41 -14.87
N TYR A 126 5.07 -12.59 -13.61
CA TYR A 126 3.67 -12.64 -13.18
C TYR A 126 3.14 -11.32 -12.61
N ASN A 127 3.97 -10.28 -12.58
CA ASN A 127 3.63 -8.96 -12.08
C ASN A 127 3.33 -8.04 -13.26
N ILE A 128 2.12 -8.15 -13.82
CA ILE A 128 1.77 -7.58 -15.12
C ILE A 128 0.48 -6.78 -15.09
N TRP A 129 0.38 -5.83 -16.04
CA TRP A 129 -0.89 -5.23 -16.44
C TRP A 129 -1.59 -6.15 -17.44
N PHE A 130 -2.90 -6.28 -17.35
CA PHE A 130 -3.73 -7.03 -18.28
C PHE A 130 -5.15 -6.45 -18.35
N GLN A 131 -5.86 -6.78 -19.43
CA GLN A 131 -7.24 -6.35 -19.62
C GLN A 131 -8.22 -7.39 -19.08
N LYS A 132 -9.17 -6.94 -18.25
CA LYS A 132 -10.30 -7.74 -17.78
C LYS A 132 -11.58 -6.94 -17.85
N ASP A 133 -12.58 -7.47 -18.56
CA ASP A 133 -13.89 -6.82 -18.71
C ASP A 133 -13.80 -5.36 -19.20
N GLY A 134 -12.84 -5.08 -20.09
CA GLY A 134 -12.59 -3.75 -20.67
C GLY A 134 -11.90 -2.76 -19.74
N LYS A 135 -11.30 -3.23 -18.64
CA LYS A 135 -10.54 -2.42 -17.69
C LYS A 135 -9.10 -2.92 -17.59
N ASP A 136 -8.17 -1.97 -17.47
CA ASP A 136 -6.80 -2.27 -17.07
C ASP A 136 -6.76 -2.70 -15.60
N VAL A 137 -6.16 -3.85 -15.38
CA VAL A 137 -5.94 -4.45 -14.07
C VAL A 137 -4.47 -4.78 -13.95
N TRP A 138 -3.88 -4.51 -12.80
CA TRP A 138 -2.55 -4.98 -12.47
C TRP A 138 -2.58 -5.85 -11.24
N HIS A 139 -1.67 -6.82 -11.19
CA HIS A 139 -1.36 -7.50 -9.96
C HIS A 139 0.10 -7.91 -9.92
N GLY A 140 0.60 -8.19 -8.72
CA GLY A 140 1.96 -8.70 -8.55
C GLY A 140 2.14 -9.48 -7.27
N PHE A 141 2.95 -10.53 -7.35
CA PHE A 141 3.43 -11.29 -6.20
C PHE A 141 4.65 -10.62 -5.60
N PHE A 142 4.70 -10.62 -4.27
CA PHE A 142 5.86 -10.23 -3.50
C PHE A 142 5.96 -11.16 -2.30
N GLU A 143 7.17 -11.49 -1.86
CA GLU A 143 7.39 -12.37 -0.72
C GLU A 143 8.33 -11.77 0.31
N ASP A 144 8.21 -12.24 1.55
CA ASP A 144 9.14 -11.94 2.63
C ASP A 144 9.56 -13.26 3.31
N TYR A 145 10.00 -13.20 4.57
CA TYR A 145 10.37 -14.39 5.32
C TYR A 145 9.17 -15.21 5.82
N ILE A 146 8.03 -14.57 6.10
CA ILE A 146 6.87 -15.20 6.76
C ILE A 146 5.78 -15.61 5.77
N GLY A 147 5.77 -15.06 4.56
CA GLY A 147 4.75 -15.34 3.57
C GLY A 147 4.91 -14.60 2.26
N ALA A 148 3.79 -14.48 1.57
CA ALA A 148 3.66 -13.74 0.32
C ALA A 148 2.44 -12.84 0.37
N ILE A 149 2.53 -11.73 -0.36
CA ILE A 149 1.40 -10.88 -0.67
C ILE A 149 1.16 -10.83 -2.18
N VAL A 150 -0.09 -10.55 -2.53
CA VAL A 150 -0.49 -10.16 -3.87
C VAL A 150 -1.12 -8.79 -3.76
N VAL A 151 -0.54 -7.82 -4.47
CA VAL A 151 -1.16 -6.51 -4.67
C VAL A 151 -2.01 -6.60 -5.93
N VAL A 152 -3.24 -6.12 -5.86
CA VAL A 152 -4.18 -6.02 -7.00
C VAL A 152 -4.55 -4.56 -7.15
N ILE A 153 -4.38 -4.00 -8.34
CA ILE A 153 -4.91 -2.70 -8.76
C ILE A 153 -6.02 -2.98 -9.76
N ASP A 154 -7.25 -2.69 -9.38
CA ASP A 154 -8.47 -2.92 -10.17
C ASP A 154 -9.35 -1.67 -10.30
N GLY A 155 -8.86 -0.53 -9.80
CA GLY A 155 -9.42 0.78 -10.03
C GLY A 155 -8.32 1.77 -10.40
N VAL A 156 -8.50 2.45 -11.53
CA VAL A 156 -7.60 3.53 -11.95
C VAL A 156 -8.44 4.76 -12.22
N THR A 157 -8.00 5.91 -11.69
CA THR A 157 -8.69 7.19 -11.80
C THR A 157 -7.79 8.19 -12.51
N ASN A 158 -8.33 8.79 -13.57
CA ASN A 158 -7.74 9.93 -14.24
C ASN A 158 -8.44 11.21 -13.75
N LEU A 159 -7.68 12.15 -13.18
CA LEU A 159 -8.23 13.41 -12.67
C LEU A 159 -8.39 14.48 -13.75
N GLY A 160 -7.97 14.21 -14.99
CA GLY A 160 -8.07 15.17 -16.10
C GLY A 160 -7.21 16.42 -15.91
N ASP A 161 -6.23 16.38 -15.00
CA ASP A 161 -5.34 17.49 -14.65
C ASP A 161 -4.14 17.64 -15.61
N GLY A 162 -4.14 16.88 -16.70
CA GLY A 162 -3.04 16.86 -17.67
C GLY A 162 -1.80 16.11 -17.21
N GLY A 163 -1.87 15.40 -16.07
CA GLY A 163 -0.77 14.60 -15.51
C GLY A 163 -0.46 13.29 -16.25
N GLY A 164 -1.26 12.92 -17.26
CA GLY A 164 -1.17 11.66 -17.99
C GLY A 164 -2.44 10.83 -17.85
N ASN A 165 -2.46 9.63 -18.45
CA ASN A 165 -3.70 8.84 -18.54
C ASN A 165 -4.19 8.24 -17.22
N GLU A 166 -3.39 8.19 -16.16
CA GLU A 166 -3.73 7.44 -14.94
C GLU A 166 -2.94 7.98 -13.72
N SER A 167 -3.50 8.95 -13.00
CA SER A 167 -2.75 9.61 -11.90
C SER A 167 -2.78 8.80 -10.60
N TYR A 168 -3.89 8.11 -10.32
CA TYR A 168 -4.08 7.40 -9.05
C TYR A 168 -4.75 6.03 -9.23
N ALA A 169 -4.34 5.08 -8.40
CA ALA A 169 -4.89 3.74 -8.34
C ALA A 169 -5.55 3.43 -6.99
N SER A 170 -6.55 2.56 -7.05
CA SER A 170 -7.14 1.87 -5.91
C SER A 170 -7.10 0.36 -6.14
N GLY A 171 -7.19 -0.39 -5.05
CA GLY A 171 -7.02 -1.82 -5.14
C GLY A 171 -7.07 -2.52 -3.80
N SER A 172 -6.44 -3.69 -3.75
CA SER A 172 -6.38 -4.50 -2.55
C SER A 172 -5.07 -5.24 -2.35
N ILE A 173 -4.78 -5.53 -1.09
CA ILE A 173 -3.66 -6.39 -0.71
C ILE A 173 -4.25 -7.69 -0.18
N TRP A 174 -3.70 -8.80 -0.66
CA TRP A 174 -4.00 -10.15 -0.22
C TRP A 174 -2.72 -10.77 0.34
N PHE A 175 -2.83 -11.63 1.32
CA PHE A 175 -1.67 -12.31 1.92
C PHE A 175 -1.89 -13.81 2.05
N LYS A 176 -0.78 -14.52 2.12
CA LYS A 176 -0.71 -15.94 2.45
C LYS A 176 0.58 -16.19 3.23
N ASN A 177 0.44 -16.58 4.50
CA ASN A 177 1.60 -16.95 5.32
C ASN A 177 2.09 -18.35 4.95
N PHE A 178 3.41 -18.55 5.00
CA PHE A 178 4.00 -19.86 4.85
C PHE A 178 3.68 -20.73 6.07
N GLY A 179 3.52 -22.03 5.83
CA GLY A 179 3.34 -22.99 6.92
C GLY A 179 4.60 -23.06 7.80
N TYR A 180 4.42 -23.17 9.12
CA TYR A 180 5.53 -23.43 10.02
C TYR A 180 6.21 -24.75 9.63
N THR A 181 7.49 -24.69 9.26
CA THR A 181 8.24 -25.85 8.79
C THR A 181 9.72 -25.73 9.12
N TYR A 182 10.38 -26.88 9.22
CA TYR A 182 11.85 -26.99 9.25
C TYR A 182 12.46 -27.21 7.86
N ALA A 183 11.63 -27.35 6.81
CA ALA A 183 12.13 -27.51 5.46
C ALA A 183 12.91 -26.26 5.05
N PRO A 184 14.07 -26.39 4.37
CA PRO A 184 14.81 -25.24 3.91
C PRO A 184 14.00 -24.45 2.87
N ARG A 185 14.04 -23.13 2.94
CA ARG A 185 13.45 -22.26 1.92
C ARG A 185 14.19 -22.48 0.59
N PRO A 186 13.49 -22.74 -0.51
CA PRO A 186 14.13 -22.87 -1.82
C PRO A 186 14.76 -21.53 -2.24
N PRO A 187 15.79 -21.55 -3.10
CA PRO A 187 16.41 -20.33 -3.62
C PRO A 187 15.53 -19.60 -4.64
N SER A 188 14.44 -20.22 -5.09
CA SER A 188 13.46 -19.64 -6.01
C SER A 188 12.35 -18.91 -5.26
N TRP A 189 11.83 -17.84 -5.86
CA TRP A 189 10.63 -17.15 -5.39
C TRP A 189 9.43 -18.10 -5.22
N CYS A 190 8.56 -17.85 -4.24
CA CYS A 190 7.46 -18.73 -3.85
C CYS A 190 6.46 -19.01 -4.99
N TRP A 191 6.37 -18.12 -5.99
CA TRP A 191 5.51 -18.31 -7.17
C TRP A 191 6.13 -19.23 -8.23
N PHE A 192 7.38 -19.69 -8.04
CA PHE A 192 7.99 -20.79 -8.78
C PHE A 192 7.98 -22.11 -8.00
N VAL A 193 7.65 -22.06 -6.71
CA VAL A 193 7.61 -23.24 -5.85
C VAL A 193 6.30 -23.97 -6.04
N SER A 194 6.36 -25.23 -6.46
CA SER A 194 5.16 -26.02 -6.76
C SER A 194 4.78 -27.06 -5.71
N LEU A 195 5.60 -27.21 -4.66
CA LEU A 195 5.41 -28.20 -3.62
C LEU A 195 5.86 -27.66 -2.27
N GLY A 196 5.13 -28.03 -1.22
CA GLY A 196 5.49 -27.73 0.16
C GLY A 196 4.93 -26.40 0.67
N PRO A 197 5.37 -25.98 1.87
CA PRO A 197 4.76 -24.87 2.61
C PRO A 197 5.09 -23.49 2.04
N TYR A 198 6.02 -23.42 1.09
CA TYR A 198 6.45 -22.19 0.41
C TYR A 198 5.74 -21.97 -0.93
N ASP A 199 4.78 -22.81 -1.34
CA ASP A 199 4.00 -22.59 -2.56
C ASP A 199 2.99 -21.44 -2.36
N CYS A 200 3.30 -20.28 -2.93
CA CYS A 200 2.43 -19.11 -2.93
C CYS A 200 1.74 -18.86 -4.27
N ARG A 201 1.76 -19.80 -5.23
CA ARG A 201 1.12 -19.57 -6.53
C ARG A 201 -0.38 -19.34 -6.34
N ALA A 202 -0.90 -18.25 -6.88
CA ALA A 202 -2.32 -18.06 -7.14
C ALA A 202 -2.62 -18.41 -8.61
N TRP A 203 -3.91 -18.49 -8.97
CA TRP A 203 -4.40 -18.76 -10.33
C TRP A 203 -3.73 -19.98 -10.97
N LYS A 204 -3.64 -21.07 -10.22
CA LYS A 204 -2.85 -22.24 -10.63
C LYS A 204 -3.38 -22.85 -11.92
N SER A 205 -2.49 -23.00 -12.90
CA SER A 205 -2.71 -23.76 -14.13
C SER A 205 -1.65 -24.86 -14.23
N GLY A 206 -1.95 -26.01 -13.65
CA GLY A 206 -0.98 -27.10 -13.49
C GLY A 206 0.22 -26.70 -12.63
N ARG A 207 1.41 -26.61 -13.23
CA ARG A 207 2.64 -26.19 -12.55
C ARG A 207 2.90 -24.70 -12.62
N GLU A 208 2.12 -23.97 -13.41
CA GLU A 208 2.31 -22.54 -13.67
C GLU A 208 1.22 -21.67 -13.04
N VAL A 209 1.36 -20.36 -13.20
CA VAL A 209 0.40 -19.34 -12.80
C VAL A 209 -0.26 -18.79 -14.06
N ASN A 210 -1.60 -18.81 -14.11
CA ASN A 210 -2.37 -18.15 -15.16
C ASN A 210 -2.94 -16.82 -14.61
N THR A 211 -2.11 -15.79 -14.63
CA THR A 211 -2.39 -14.46 -14.09
C THR A 211 -3.70 -13.83 -14.59
N THR A 212 -4.13 -14.12 -15.81
CA THR A 212 -5.31 -13.48 -16.42
C THR A 212 -6.63 -14.22 -16.14
N ALA A 213 -6.58 -15.38 -15.47
CA ALA A 213 -7.76 -16.19 -15.19
C ALA A 213 -8.79 -15.44 -14.32
N ALA A 214 -8.34 -14.72 -13.29
CA ALA A 214 -9.17 -13.92 -12.40
C ALA A 214 -8.39 -12.73 -11.84
N VAL A 215 -9.10 -11.68 -11.43
CA VAL A 215 -8.49 -10.48 -10.83
C VAL A 215 -7.93 -10.77 -9.42
N ASN A 216 -8.73 -11.47 -8.60
CA ASN A 216 -8.37 -11.73 -7.21
C ASN A 216 -7.63 -13.07 -7.07
N PRO A 217 -6.59 -13.15 -6.21
CA PRO A 217 -5.86 -14.40 -5.98
C PRO A 217 -6.71 -15.43 -5.25
N ASP A 218 -6.47 -16.70 -5.56
CA ASP A 218 -7.13 -17.87 -4.97
C ASP A 218 -6.19 -18.66 -4.04
N ASN A 219 -6.36 -19.98 -3.89
CA ASN A 219 -5.37 -20.87 -3.27
C ASN A 219 -4.90 -20.46 -1.84
N GLY A 220 -5.86 -20.03 -1.02
CA GLY A 220 -5.65 -19.70 0.39
C GLY A 220 -5.18 -18.28 0.67
N TYR A 221 -5.08 -17.43 -0.36
CA TYR A 221 -4.90 -16.00 -0.15
C TYR A 221 -6.11 -15.40 0.58
N LYS A 222 -5.81 -14.49 1.48
CA LYS A 222 -6.76 -13.81 2.35
C LYS A 222 -6.63 -12.31 2.12
N LYS A 223 -7.74 -11.62 1.87
CA LYS A 223 -7.73 -10.15 1.70
C LYS A 223 -7.30 -9.51 3.02
N LEU A 224 -6.22 -8.73 2.99
CA LEU A 224 -5.75 -7.93 4.12
C LEU A 224 -6.57 -6.66 4.25
N GLY A 225 -6.77 -5.97 3.12
CA GLY A 225 -7.40 -4.66 3.08
C GLY A 225 -7.52 -4.09 1.68
N ILE A 226 -8.03 -2.87 1.60
CA ILE A 226 -8.15 -2.07 0.38
C ILE A 226 -7.34 -0.77 0.52
N PHE A 227 -6.78 -0.30 -0.58
CA PHE A 227 -6.08 0.99 -0.63
C PHE A 227 -6.68 1.88 -1.72
N SER A 228 -6.50 3.19 -1.56
CA SER A 228 -6.88 4.22 -2.53
C SER A 228 -5.78 5.27 -2.64
N ASP A 229 -5.85 6.08 -3.70
CA ASP A 229 -4.99 7.25 -3.88
C ASP A 229 -3.49 6.90 -4.02
N LEU A 230 -3.18 5.72 -4.55
CA LEU A 230 -1.81 5.34 -4.88
C LEU A 230 -1.36 6.06 -6.15
N ASP A 231 -0.39 6.96 -6.03
CA ASP A 231 0.23 7.66 -7.18
C ASP A 231 0.96 6.66 -8.08
N LEU A 232 0.38 6.38 -9.25
CA LEU A 232 0.87 5.34 -10.16
C LEU A 232 2.23 5.71 -10.78
N ASN A 233 2.45 6.98 -11.11
CA ASN A 233 3.71 7.43 -11.70
C ASN A 233 4.86 7.21 -10.71
N LYS A 234 4.67 7.58 -9.44
CA LYS A 234 5.66 7.33 -8.40
C LYS A 234 5.81 5.84 -8.06
N ALA A 235 4.71 5.10 -7.95
CA ALA A 235 4.73 3.67 -7.62
C ALA A 235 5.49 2.84 -8.67
N PHE A 236 5.33 3.18 -9.95
CA PHE A 236 5.94 2.48 -11.09
C PHE A 236 7.17 3.19 -11.68
N ASN A 237 7.70 4.22 -10.99
CA ASN A 237 8.86 5.00 -11.42
C ASN A 237 8.76 5.53 -12.87
N GLY A 238 7.56 5.98 -13.27
CA GLY A 238 7.29 6.45 -14.63
C GLY A 238 7.32 5.37 -15.71
N GLY A 239 7.33 4.08 -15.33
CA GLY A 239 7.45 2.94 -16.23
C GLY A 239 6.14 2.37 -16.78
N LEU A 240 5.01 3.08 -16.64
CA LEU A 240 3.70 2.69 -17.19
C LEU A 240 3.65 2.97 -18.70
#